data_AF-A0A6A6D4A3-F1
#
_entry.id   AF-A0A6A6D4A3-F1
#
_cell.length_a   1.000
_cell.length_b   1.000
_cell.length_c   1.000
_cell.angle_alpha   90.00
_cell.angle_beta   90.00
_cell.angle_gamma   90.00
#
_symmetry.space_group_name_H-M   'P 1'
#
loop_
_entity.id
_entity.type
_entity.pdbx_description
1 polymer ?
#
loop_
_entity_poly.entity_id
_entity_poly.type
_entity_poly.pdbx_seq_one_letter_code
_entity_poly.pdbx_strand_id
1 'polypeptide(L)'
;MILSMLLGYVASGLMVGTQAVPSPVNSHASGHEPAGHEWQKPGPFDSRAPCPGLNSLANHGWLPRHGKNITYDDIKYAAYHGYNYTEDVYEIFYILATQVFTNISTTGNASTFNLEDLARHNTIEQDGSLSRNDIYFGDNLHFSAPVWEPVAEDLGLKGYAANDSYVTIETAAKAYLARQEAAQAANPAFTVSFTQRNGTRGTTALYLATLWDYGAKAAPKAWVDTFFTEERIPYLEGYTTPKHKNTDFIHELFVAIEELVGFD
;
A
#
# COMPACT_ATOMS: atom_id res chain seq x y z
N MET A 1 -10.85 2.21 -11.89
CA MET A 1 -11.66 3.26 -12.51
C MET A 1 -11.40 4.60 -11.83
N ILE A 2 -11.52 4.71 -10.50
CA ILE A 2 -11.43 6.00 -9.80
C ILE A 2 -9.99 6.49 -9.55
N LEU A 3 -9.04 5.63 -9.13
CA LEU A 3 -7.64 6.06 -8.99
C LEU A 3 -7.05 6.49 -10.36
N SER A 4 -7.41 5.77 -11.43
CA SER A 4 -7.05 6.12 -12.81
C SER A 4 -7.84 7.30 -13.42
N MET A 5 -9.03 7.63 -12.91
CA MET A 5 -9.83 8.77 -13.40
C MET A 5 -9.54 10.06 -12.63
N LEU A 6 -9.09 9.97 -11.37
CA LEU A 6 -8.69 11.13 -10.56
C LEU A 6 -7.27 11.61 -10.85
N LEU A 7 -6.38 10.69 -11.24
CA LEU A 7 -4.98 11.00 -11.58
C LEU A 7 -4.79 11.51 -13.03
N GLY A 8 -5.88 11.74 -13.77
CA GLY A 8 -5.86 12.14 -15.19
C GLY A 8 -5.75 13.64 -15.47
N TYR A 9 -5.52 14.50 -14.47
CA TYR A 9 -5.45 15.96 -14.69
C TYR A 9 -4.45 16.65 -13.75
N VAL A 10 -3.15 16.68 -14.09
CA VAL A 10 -2.29 17.89 -13.99
C VAL A 10 -1.15 17.76 -15.00
N ALA A 11 -0.97 18.77 -15.85
CA ALA A 11 0.07 18.81 -16.87
C ALA A 11 1.42 19.35 -16.33
N SER A 12 2.48 18.65 -16.72
CA SER A 12 3.83 19.12 -17.10
C SER A 12 4.55 20.15 -16.22
N GLY A 13 5.60 19.70 -15.53
CA GLY A 13 6.69 20.54 -15.02
C GLY A 13 7.97 19.74 -14.79
N LEU A 14 8.87 19.67 -15.78
CA LEU A 14 10.22 19.14 -15.60
C LEU A 14 11.01 20.03 -14.63
N MET A 15 11.59 19.43 -13.59
CA MET A 15 12.72 20.00 -12.87
C MET A 15 13.80 18.92 -12.68
N VAL A 16 14.80 18.95 -13.55
CA VAL A 16 16.07 18.25 -13.35
C VAL A 16 16.91 19.08 -12.38
N GLY A 17 17.10 18.56 -11.16
CA GLY A 17 17.99 19.14 -10.16
C GLY A 17 18.93 18.08 -9.61
N THR A 18 20.19 18.11 -10.05
CA THR A 18 21.28 17.31 -9.50
C THR A 18 21.74 17.93 -8.18
N GLN A 19 21.45 17.28 -7.05
CA GLN A 19 22.13 17.58 -5.78
C GLN A 19 22.44 16.30 -5.00
N ALA A 20 23.49 16.42 -4.20
CA ALA A 20 24.35 15.36 -3.68
C ALA A 20 23.64 14.29 -2.86
N VAL A 21 24.14 13.06 -2.99
CA VAL A 21 23.78 11.85 -2.24
C VAL A 21 24.06 12.06 -0.75
N PRO A 22 23.06 12.01 0.15
CA PRO A 22 23.32 11.93 1.59
C PRO A 22 23.89 10.55 1.95
N SER A 23 24.78 10.54 2.93
CA SER A 23 25.46 9.35 3.45
C SER A 23 24.49 8.28 3.98
N PRO A 24 24.90 6.99 3.98
CA PRO A 24 24.05 5.88 4.39
C PRO A 24 23.54 6.07 5.82
N VAL A 25 22.23 5.85 6.00
CA VAL A 25 21.62 5.75 7.32
C VAL A 25 22.31 4.60 8.05
N ASN A 26 23.01 4.92 9.14
CA ASN A 26 23.53 3.92 10.07
C ASN A 26 22.38 3.01 10.51
N SER A 27 22.55 1.71 10.34
CA SER A 27 21.63 0.62 10.68
C SER A 27 21.39 0.43 12.19
N HIS A 28 21.39 1.50 13.00
CA HIS A 28 21.33 1.42 14.46
C HIS A 28 20.46 2.50 15.15
N ALA A 29 19.70 3.31 14.42
CA ALA A 29 18.64 4.08 15.07
C ALA A 29 17.44 3.14 15.28
N SER A 30 17.34 2.51 16.45
CA SER A 30 16.12 1.82 16.87
C SER A 30 15.04 2.88 17.04
N GLY A 31 14.16 3.02 16.05
CA GLY A 31 13.03 3.94 16.21
C GLY A 31 12.08 3.42 17.29
N HIS A 32 11.08 4.22 17.62
CA HIS A 32 10.16 3.96 18.71
C HIS A 32 8.73 4.15 18.23
N GLU A 33 7.84 3.26 18.65
CA GLU A 33 6.42 3.42 18.39
C GLU A 33 5.87 4.63 19.17
N PRO A 34 4.94 5.40 18.59
CA PRO A 34 4.30 6.50 19.31
C PRO A 34 3.52 5.98 20.51
N ALA A 35 3.57 6.70 21.63
CA ALA A 35 2.87 6.30 22.86
C ALA A 35 1.36 6.17 22.61
N GLY A 36 0.77 5.03 23.01
CA GLY A 36 -0.64 4.69 22.77
C GLY A 36 -0.92 4.09 21.39
N HIS A 37 0.09 4.12 20.51
CA HIS A 37 0.05 3.55 19.16
C HIS A 37 1.09 2.45 18.98
N GLU A 38 1.42 1.73 20.06
CA GLU A 38 2.22 0.52 20.00
C GLU A 38 1.51 -0.55 19.17
N TRP A 39 2.28 -1.33 18.42
CA TRP A 39 1.72 -2.40 17.60
C TRP A 39 1.13 -3.50 18.48
N GLN A 40 -0.05 -3.98 18.10
CA GLN A 40 -0.70 -5.12 18.71
C GLN A 40 -1.22 -6.03 17.62
N LYS A 41 -0.89 -7.32 17.74
CA LYS A 41 -1.42 -8.37 16.85
C LYS A 41 -2.96 -8.36 16.91
N PRO A 42 -3.66 -8.44 15.76
CA PRO A 42 -5.11 -8.56 15.75
C PRO A 42 -5.57 -9.81 16.50
N GLY A 43 -6.64 -9.67 17.27
CA GLY A 43 -7.37 -10.79 17.86
C GLY A 43 -8.21 -11.55 16.84
N PRO A 44 -8.74 -12.74 17.20
CA PRO A 44 -9.50 -13.59 16.28
C PRO A 44 -10.85 -13.03 15.82
N PHE A 45 -11.33 -11.95 16.44
CA PHE A 45 -12.61 -11.30 16.11
C PHE A 45 -12.44 -9.89 15.56
N ASP A 46 -11.19 -9.44 15.41
CA ASP A 46 -10.89 -8.13 14.84
C ASP A 46 -10.98 -8.23 13.31
N SER A 47 -11.66 -7.28 12.70
CA SER A 47 -11.81 -7.22 11.25
C SER A 47 -10.56 -6.60 10.63
N ARG A 48 -10.11 -7.18 9.52
CA ARG A 48 -8.94 -6.71 8.74
C ARG A 48 -9.30 -6.69 7.26
N ALA A 49 -8.58 -5.89 6.50
CA ALA A 49 -8.77 -5.65 5.07
C ALA A 49 -7.77 -6.48 4.23
N PRO A 50 -7.98 -6.58 2.90
CA PRO A 50 -6.93 -7.00 1.97
C PRO A 50 -5.83 -5.92 1.78
N CYS A 51 -5.88 -4.84 2.56
CA CYS A 51 -4.97 -3.69 2.48
C CYS A 51 -4.00 -3.66 3.68
N PRO A 52 -2.69 -3.92 3.48
CA PRO A 52 -1.72 -3.89 4.58
C PRO A 52 -1.61 -2.51 5.25
N GLY A 53 -1.88 -1.42 4.52
CA GLY A 53 -1.86 -0.06 5.06
C GLY A 53 -2.95 0.19 6.10
N LEU A 54 -4.20 -0.20 5.81
CA LEU A 54 -5.30 -0.07 6.78
C LEU A 54 -5.13 -1.01 7.97
N ASN A 55 -4.64 -2.23 7.71
CA ASN A 55 -4.36 -3.20 8.77
C ASN A 55 -3.28 -2.71 9.72
N SER A 56 -2.21 -2.11 9.19
CA SER A 56 -1.16 -1.49 10.01
C SER A 56 -1.72 -0.34 10.85
N LEU A 57 -2.55 0.54 10.28
CA LEU A 57 -3.20 1.61 11.06
C LEU A 57 -4.09 1.06 12.19
N ALA A 58 -4.85 0.00 11.95
CA ALA A 58 -5.64 -0.66 13.00
C ALA A 58 -4.77 -1.37 14.03
N ASN A 59 -3.70 -2.05 13.62
CA ASN A 59 -2.75 -2.74 14.51
C ASN A 59 -1.95 -1.76 15.39
N HIS A 60 -1.82 -0.50 14.97
CA HIS A 60 -1.26 0.60 15.78
C HIS A 60 -2.34 1.44 16.48
N GLY A 61 -3.62 1.12 16.36
CA GLY A 61 -4.69 1.90 17.01
C GLY A 61 -4.90 3.31 16.47
N TRP A 62 -4.35 3.64 15.29
CA TRP A 62 -4.70 4.85 14.55
C TRP A 62 -6.13 4.77 14.01
N LEU A 63 -6.55 3.55 13.62
CA LEU A 63 -7.94 3.17 13.47
C LEU A 63 -8.40 2.39 14.70
N PRO A 64 -9.72 2.29 14.97
CA PRO A 64 -10.25 1.33 15.94
C PRO A 64 -9.63 -0.06 15.76
N ARG A 65 -8.93 -0.58 16.78
CA ARG A 65 -8.13 -1.82 16.69
C ARG A 65 -8.96 -3.03 16.24
N HIS A 66 -10.25 -3.04 16.57
CA HIS A 66 -11.19 -4.07 16.15
C HIS A 66 -11.59 -4.00 14.67
N GLY A 67 -11.24 -2.93 13.94
CA GLY A 67 -11.44 -2.79 12.50
C GLY A 67 -12.91 -2.73 12.04
N LYS A 68 -13.83 -2.32 12.92
CA LYS A 68 -15.28 -2.35 12.66
C LYS A 68 -15.87 -0.96 12.78
N ASN A 69 -16.99 -0.72 12.10
CA ASN A 69 -17.72 0.56 12.13
C ASN A 69 -16.82 1.79 11.82
N ILE A 70 -15.90 1.63 10.89
CA ILE A 70 -14.93 2.67 10.50
C ILE A 70 -15.65 3.74 9.68
N THR A 71 -15.53 5.00 10.11
CA THR A 71 -16.03 6.17 9.38
C THR A 71 -14.97 6.73 8.43
N TYR A 72 -15.38 7.65 7.54
CA TYR A 72 -14.41 8.38 6.71
C TYR A 72 -13.49 9.29 7.55
N ASP A 73 -14.00 9.88 8.63
CA ASP A 73 -13.19 10.72 9.52
C ASP A 73 -12.10 9.92 10.23
N ASP A 74 -12.39 8.66 10.60
CA ASP A 74 -11.38 7.74 11.14
C ASP A 74 -10.26 7.49 10.14
N ILE A 75 -10.60 7.29 8.85
CA ILE A 75 -9.62 7.08 7.78
C ILE A 75 -8.73 8.31 7.61
N LYS A 76 -9.32 9.51 7.56
CA LYS A 76 -8.55 10.77 7.47
C LYS A 76 -7.59 10.93 8.64
N TYR A 77 -8.11 10.75 9.86
CA TYR A 77 -7.32 10.85 11.09
C TYR A 77 -6.14 9.86 11.05
N ALA A 78 -6.42 8.59 10.76
CA ALA A 78 -5.40 7.55 10.76
C ALA A 78 -4.36 7.74 9.65
N ALA A 79 -4.78 8.09 8.44
CA ALA A 79 -3.90 8.35 7.30
C ALA A 79 -2.99 9.56 7.55
N TYR A 80 -3.50 10.62 8.19
CA TYR A 80 -2.70 11.77 8.60
C TYR A 80 -1.66 11.38 9.64
N HIS A 81 -2.09 10.79 10.75
CA HIS A 81 -1.19 10.60 11.89
C HIS A 81 -0.26 9.40 11.73
N GLY A 82 -0.70 8.34 11.04
CA GLY A 82 0.12 7.16 10.78
C GLY A 82 1.10 7.33 9.62
N TYR A 83 0.69 7.99 8.53
CA TYR A 83 1.47 8.05 7.28
C TYR A 83 1.83 9.46 6.79
N ASN A 84 1.28 10.51 7.43
CA ASN A 84 1.44 11.91 7.03
C ASN A 84 0.99 12.18 5.58
N TYR A 85 -0.12 11.57 5.18
CA TYR A 85 -0.83 11.95 3.97
C TYR A 85 -1.42 13.35 4.10
N THR A 86 -1.65 14.03 2.98
CA THR A 86 -2.30 15.35 2.95
C THR A 86 -3.79 15.23 2.64
N GLU A 87 -4.52 16.33 2.82
CA GLU A 87 -5.97 16.37 2.67
C GLU A 87 -6.46 15.94 1.27
N ASP A 88 -5.72 16.31 0.22
CA ASP A 88 -5.98 15.91 -1.16
C ASP A 88 -5.93 14.39 -1.37
N VAL A 89 -5.09 13.67 -0.61
CA VAL A 89 -5.06 12.19 -0.67
C VAL A 89 -6.33 11.61 -0.06
N TYR A 90 -6.90 12.26 0.97
CA TYR A 90 -8.12 11.78 1.60
C TYR A 90 -9.33 11.89 0.68
N GLU A 91 -9.41 12.92 -0.14
CA GLU A 91 -10.50 13.08 -1.11
C GLU A 91 -10.55 11.91 -2.12
N ILE A 92 -9.39 11.36 -2.51
CA ILE A 92 -9.34 10.13 -3.30
C ILE A 92 -9.90 8.95 -2.48
N PHE A 93 -9.49 8.82 -1.22
CA PHE A 93 -10.03 7.80 -0.33
C PHE A 93 -11.52 7.99 -0.02
N TYR A 94 -12.06 9.21 -0.06
CA TYR A 94 -13.48 9.50 0.11
C TYR A 94 -14.31 8.94 -1.03
N ILE A 95 -13.86 9.11 -2.27
CA ILE A 95 -14.57 8.60 -3.44
C ILE A 95 -14.56 7.06 -3.42
N LEU A 96 -13.46 6.44 -3.00
CA LEU A 96 -13.40 5.00 -2.79
C LEU A 96 -14.28 4.56 -1.61
N ALA A 97 -14.23 5.28 -0.49
CA ALA A 97 -15.00 4.97 0.71
C ALA A 97 -16.51 5.13 0.46
N THR A 98 -16.96 6.11 -0.31
CA THR A 98 -18.38 6.26 -0.67
C THR A 98 -18.89 5.11 -1.54
N GLN A 99 -18.07 4.56 -2.44
CA GLN A 99 -18.41 3.30 -3.12
C GLN A 99 -18.50 2.13 -2.13
N VAL A 100 -17.63 2.08 -1.13
CA VAL A 100 -17.64 1.04 -0.10
C VAL A 100 -18.89 1.16 0.77
N PHE A 101 -19.14 2.34 1.36
CA PHE A 101 -20.25 2.62 2.26
C PHE A 101 -21.61 2.31 1.63
N THR A 102 -21.78 2.61 0.33
CA THR A 102 -23.07 2.48 -0.34
C THR A 102 -23.32 1.11 -0.97
N ASN A 103 -22.26 0.33 -1.24
CA ASN A 103 -22.38 -0.90 -2.02
C ASN A 103 -21.98 -2.18 -1.28
N ILE A 104 -21.00 -2.10 -0.35
CA ILE A 104 -20.39 -3.29 0.25
C ILE A 104 -20.40 -3.31 1.78
N SER A 105 -20.76 -2.22 2.45
CA SER A 105 -20.83 -2.17 3.91
C SER A 105 -21.79 -3.20 4.49
N THR A 106 -21.33 -3.92 5.52
CA THR A 106 -22.13 -4.89 6.29
C THR A 106 -22.62 -4.34 7.63
N THR A 107 -22.30 -3.09 7.96
CA THR A 107 -22.58 -2.49 9.27
C THR A 107 -24.07 -2.12 9.48
N GLY A 108 -24.85 -2.04 8.40
CA GLY A 108 -26.22 -1.52 8.44
C GLY A 108 -26.30 0.01 8.55
N ASN A 109 -25.17 0.71 8.46
CA ASN A 109 -25.07 2.17 8.48
C ASN A 109 -24.36 2.67 7.21
N ALA A 110 -24.98 3.63 6.52
CA ALA A 110 -24.53 4.19 5.24
C ALA A 110 -23.27 5.08 5.34
N SER A 111 -22.67 5.21 6.51
CA SER A 111 -21.47 6.02 6.75
C SER A 111 -20.36 5.25 7.48
N THR A 112 -20.51 3.94 7.63
CA THR A 112 -19.49 3.08 8.24
C THR A 112 -19.27 1.80 7.43
N PHE A 113 -18.09 1.19 7.54
CA PHE A 113 -17.80 -0.16 7.04
C PHE A 113 -16.93 -0.94 8.04
N ASN A 114 -16.89 -2.26 7.91
CA ASN A 114 -15.88 -3.10 8.56
C ASN A 114 -14.72 -3.31 7.60
N LEU A 115 -13.47 -3.36 8.07
CA LEU A 115 -12.29 -3.49 7.19
C LEU A 115 -12.38 -4.71 6.25
N GLU A 116 -12.98 -5.80 6.72
CA GLU A 116 -13.24 -7.02 5.93
C GLU A 116 -14.21 -6.81 4.76
N ASP A 117 -15.10 -5.81 4.82
CA ASP A 117 -16.01 -5.50 3.72
C ASP A 117 -15.23 -5.15 2.43
N LEU A 118 -13.99 -4.65 2.57
CA LEU A 118 -13.09 -4.33 1.46
C LEU A 118 -12.61 -5.58 0.70
N ALA A 119 -12.80 -6.79 1.24
CA ALA A 119 -12.46 -8.05 0.57
C ALA A 119 -13.45 -8.43 -0.54
N ARG A 120 -14.56 -7.69 -0.69
CA ARG A 120 -15.55 -7.98 -1.74
C ARG A 120 -14.94 -7.80 -3.12
N HIS A 121 -14.77 -8.93 -3.81
CA HIS A 121 -14.15 -8.99 -5.13
C HIS A 121 -14.84 -8.11 -6.18
N ASN A 122 -14.03 -7.58 -7.10
CA ASN A 122 -14.44 -6.68 -8.18
C ASN A 122 -15.09 -5.37 -7.71
N THR A 123 -14.67 -4.88 -6.54
CA THR A 123 -15.00 -3.52 -6.08
C THR A 123 -13.71 -2.70 -5.98
N ILE A 124 -13.05 -2.77 -4.83
CA ILE A 124 -11.68 -2.29 -4.64
C ILE A 124 -10.69 -3.45 -4.74
N GLU A 125 -11.03 -4.61 -4.16
CA GLU A 125 -10.23 -5.83 -4.26
C GLU A 125 -10.21 -6.37 -5.70
N GLN A 126 -9.03 -6.82 -6.13
CA GLN A 126 -8.67 -7.19 -7.49
C GLN A 126 -7.64 -8.33 -7.49
N ASP A 127 -7.72 -9.20 -8.51
CA ASP A 127 -6.72 -10.24 -8.77
C ASP A 127 -5.33 -9.63 -9.02
N GLY A 128 -4.28 -10.44 -8.81
CA GLY A 128 -2.90 -10.02 -9.01
C GLY A 128 -2.32 -9.24 -7.83
N SER A 129 -2.96 -9.33 -6.66
CA SER A 129 -2.48 -8.70 -5.43
C SER A 129 -1.07 -9.17 -5.04
N LEU A 130 -0.22 -8.25 -4.56
CA LEU A 130 1.18 -8.55 -4.21
C LEU A 130 1.34 -9.56 -3.07
N SER A 131 0.35 -9.66 -2.16
CA SER A 131 0.46 -10.50 -0.95
C SER A 131 -0.80 -11.31 -0.62
N ARG A 132 -1.84 -11.24 -1.46
CA ARG A 132 -3.13 -11.96 -1.29
C ARG A 132 -3.35 -12.89 -2.47
N ASN A 133 -4.06 -14.00 -2.26
CA ASN A 133 -4.49 -14.82 -3.38
C ASN A 133 -5.58 -14.10 -4.18
N ASP A 134 -5.72 -14.47 -5.43
CA ASP A 134 -6.92 -14.14 -6.21
C ASP A 134 -8.12 -14.91 -5.65
N ILE A 135 -9.32 -14.32 -5.67
CA ILE A 135 -10.55 -14.94 -5.14
C ILE A 135 -10.87 -16.29 -5.78
N TYR A 136 -10.38 -16.52 -7.01
CA TYR A 136 -10.50 -17.79 -7.73
C TYR A 136 -9.97 -18.97 -6.91
N PHE A 137 -8.92 -18.75 -6.10
CA PHE A 137 -8.32 -19.75 -5.23
C PHE A 137 -8.88 -19.76 -3.80
N GLY A 138 -9.87 -18.90 -3.51
CA GLY A 138 -10.50 -18.78 -2.20
C GLY A 138 -10.11 -17.49 -1.46
N ASP A 139 -9.25 -17.60 -0.45
CA ASP A 139 -8.97 -16.49 0.47
C ASP A 139 -8.18 -15.34 -0.18
N ASN A 140 -8.91 -14.27 -0.55
CA ASN A 140 -8.38 -13.01 -1.09
C ASN A 140 -8.17 -11.92 -0.01
N LEU A 141 -8.37 -12.26 1.26
CA LEU A 141 -8.37 -11.30 2.37
C LEU A 141 -7.05 -11.33 3.11
N HIS A 142 -6.62 -12.51 3.51
CA HIS A 142 -5.47 -12.67 4.39
C HIS A 142 -4.14 -12.67 3.61
N PHE A 143 -3.08 -12.28 4.30
CA PHE A 143 -1.72 -12.44 3.80
C PHE A 143 -1.45 -13.91 3.43
N SER A 144 -0.93 -14.12 2.22
CA SER A 144 -0.60 -15.43 1.67
C SER A 144 0.92 -15.51 1.46
N ALA A 145 1.62 -16.23 2.33
CA ALA A 145 3.06 -16.45 2.20
C ALA A 145 3.44 -17.06 0.82
N PRO A 146 2.69 -18.05 0.27
CA PRO A 146 2.97 -18.56 -1.08
C PRO A 146 2.88 -17.52 -2.19
N VAL A 147 2.05 -16.47 -2.03
CA VAL A 147 1.99 -15.35 -2.99
C VAL A 147 3.10 -14.35 -2.73
N TRP A 148 3.36 -14.02 -1.46
CA TRP A 148 4.35 -13.01 -1.08
C TRP A 148 5.79 -13.46 -1.31
N GLU A 149 6.13 -14.73 -1.10
CA GLU A 149 7.51 -15.19 -1.13
C GLU A 149 8.22 -14.93 -2.48
N PRO A 150 7.62 -15.24 -3.65
CA PRO A 150 8.20 -14.86 -4.94
C PRO A 150 8.31 -13.34 -5.12
N VAL A 151 7.30 -12.58 -4.68
CA VAL A 151 7.32 -11.11 -4.75
C VAL A 151 8.44 -10.53 -3.89
N ALA A 152 8.66 -11.07 -2.68
CA ALA A 152 9.73 -10.67 -1.78
C ALA A 152 11.11 -11.00 -2.35
N GLU A 153 11.24 -12.10 -3.10
CA GLU A 153 12.45 -12.44 -3.85
C GLU A 153 12.72 -11.44 -4.98
N ASP A 154 11.71 -11.13 -5.80
CA ASP A 154 11.82 -10.13 -6.87
C ASP A 154 12.10 -8.71 -6.35
N LEU A 155 11.60 -8.39 -5.15
CA LEU A 155 11.90 -7.16 -4.42
C LEU A 155 13.30 -7.17 -3.77
N GLY A 156 13.99 -8.32 -3.76
CA GLY A 156 15.31 -8.50 -3.18
C GLY A 156 15.34 -8.36 -1.66
N LEU A 157 14.26 -8.73 -0.96
CA LEU A 157 14.11 -8.55 0.49
C LEU A 157 14.90 -9.57 1.33
N LYS A 158 15.50 -10.59 0.71
CA LYS A 158 16.26 -11.64 1.41
C LYS A 158 17.75 -11.57 1.06
N GLY A 159 18.60 -11.68 2.08
CA GLY A 159 20.05 -11.85 1.92
C GLY A 159 20.78 -10.69 1.22
N TYR A 160 20.20 -9.48 1.21
CA TYR A 160 20.79 -8.32 0.56
C TYR A 160 21.99 -7.76 1.33
N ALA A 161 22.95 -7.22 0.59
CA ALA A 161 24.10 -6.53 1.16
C ALA A 161 23.71 -5.13 1.66
N ALA A 162 24.49 -4.55 2.59
CA ALA A 162 24.18 -3.24 3.17
C ALA A 162 24.05 -2.11 2.13
N ASN A 163 24.76 -2.20 1.01
CA ASN A 163 24.67 -1.25 -0.11
C ASN A 163 23.46 -1.49 -1.05
N ASP A 164 22.65 -2.52 -0.78
CA ASP A 164 21.43 -2.89 -1.52
C ASP A 164 20.24 -2.96 -0.56
N SER A 165 20.10 -1.92 0.27
CA SER A 165 19.10 -1.87 1.36
C SER A 165 17.75 -1.27 0.95
N TYR A 166 17.53 -1.01 -0.34
CA TYR A 166 16.36 -0.26 -0.83
C TYR A 166 15.65 -0.95 -2.00
N VAL A 167 14.32 -0.87 -1.99
CA VAL A 167 13.45 -1.15 -3.13
C VAL A 167 13.31 0.15 -3.95
N THR A 168 13.89 0.16 -5.16
CA THR A 168 13.72 1.27 -6.11
C THR A 168 12.41 1.12 -6.88
N ILE A 169 12.02 2.17 -7.62
CA ILE A 169 10.84 2.14 -8.49
C ILE A 169 10.99 1.02 -9.54
N GLU A 170 12.18 0.86 -10.11
CA GLU A 170 12.48 -0.18 -11.11
C GLU A 170 12.35 -1.59 -10.53
N THR A 171 12.87 -1.82 -9.33
CA THR A 171 12.72 -3.11 -8.64
C THR A 171 11.25 -3.40 -8.34
N ALA A 172 10.51 -2.42 -7.82
CA ALA A 172 9.09 -2.55 -7.55
C ALA A 172 8.25 -2.82 -8.81
N ALA A 173 8.54 -2.12 -9.91
CA ALA A 173 7.86 -2.29 -11.20
C ALA A 173 8.10 -3.69 -11.79
N LYS A 174 9.33 -4.21 -11.71
CA LYS A 174 9.67 -5.57 -12.14
C LYS A 174 8.95 -6.63 -11.31
N ALA A 175 8.99 -6.53 -9.99
CA ALA A 175 8.30 -7.47 -9.09
C ALA A 175 6.78 -7.44 -9.31
N TYR A 176 6.22 -6.25 -9.50
CA TYR A 176 4.81 -6.08 -9.87
C TYR A 176 4.48 -6.82 -11.18
N LEU A 177 5.27 -6.60 -12.24
CA LEU A 177 5.00 -7.21 -13.55
C LEU A 177 5.09 -8.74 -13.48
N ALA A 178 6.14 -9.28 -12.85
CA ALA A 178 6.29 -10.71 -12.63
C ALA A 178 5.09 -11.31 -11.87
N ARG A 179 4.59 -10.59 -10.83
CA ARG A 179 3.39 -11.01 -10.10
C ARG A 179 2.14 -11.01 -10.97
N GLN A 180 1.94 -10.00 -11.83
CA GLN A 180 0.79 -9.94 -12.74
C GLN A 180 0.83 -11.10 -13.75
N GLU A 181 1.98 -11.35 -14.38
CA GLU A 181 2.15 -12.45 -15.33
C GLU A 181 1.89 -13.80 -14.68
N ALA A 182 2.43 -14.03 -13.48
CA ALA A 182 2.20 -15.25 -12.70
C ALA A 182 0.72 -15.41 -12.31
N ALA A 183 0.04 -14.32 -11.91
CA ALA A 183 -1.39 -14.33 -11.59
C ALA A 183 -2.21 -14.79 -12.79
N GLN A 184 -1.99 -14.14 -13.93
CA GLN A 184 -2.75 -14.35 -15.14
C GLN A 184 -2.51 -15.75 -15.72
N ALA A 185 -1.28 -16.27 -15.60
CA ALA A 185 -0.97 -17.63 -16.01
C ALA A 185 -1.64 -18.70 -15.12
N ALA A 186 -1.76 -18.44 -13.81
CA ALA A 186 -2.31 -19.40 -12.86
C ALA A 186 -3.85 -19.36 -12.77
N ASN A 187 -4.46 -18.19 -12.90
CA ASN A 187 -5.89 -17.96 -12.70
C ASN A 187 -6.63 -17.89 -14.06
N PRO A 188 -7.39 -18.92 -14.47
CA PRO A 188 -8.13 -18.90 -15.73
C PRO A 188 -9.32 -17.92 -15.73
N ALA A 189 -9.70 -17.38 -14.57
CA ALA A 189 -10.71 -16.34 -14.40
C ALA A 189 -10.11 -14.95 -14.15
N PHE A 190 -8.79 -14.77 -14.39
CA PHE A 190 -8.10 -13.52 -14.12
C PHE A 190 -8.69 -12.34 -14.90
N THR A 191 -8.97 -11.26 -14.19
CA THR A 191 -9.58 -10.07 -14.79
C THR A 191 -8.53 -9.12 -15.35
N VAL A 192 -8.51 -8.92 -16.68
CA VAL A 192 -7.58 -8.01 -17.37
C VAL A 192 -8.24 -6.68 -17.74
N SER A 193 -8.94 -6.03 -16.81
CA SER A 193 -9.61 -4.76 -17.09
C SER A 193 -8.67 -3.56 -16.96
N PHE A 194 -8.96 -2.46 -17.66
CA PHE A 194 -8.24 -1.18 -17.46
C PHE A 194 -8.25 -0.72 -16.00
N THR A 195 -9.37 -0.93 -15.31
CA THR A 195 -9.50 -0.63 -13.87
C THR A 195 -8.58 -1.48 -13.02
N GLN A 196 -8.40 -2.76 -13.36
CA GLN A 196 -7.56 -3.70 -12.63
C GLN A 196 -6.08 -3.37 -12.78
N ARG A 197 -5.65 -3.15 -14.03
CA ARG A 197 -4.25 -2.81 -14.33
C ARG A 197 -3.83 -1.52 -13.63
N ASN A 198 -4.68 -0.49 -13.67
CA ASN A 198 -4.36 0.77 -12.99
C ASN A 198 -4.53 0.69 -11.47
N GLY A 199 -5.47 -0.12 -10.98
CA GLY A 199 -5.62 -0.34 -9.54
C GLY A 199 -4.37 -0.98 -8.94
N THR A 200 -3.91 -2.08 -9.51
CA THR A 200 -2.74 -2.82 -9.03
C THR A 200 -1.44 -2.01 -9.16
N ARG A 201 -1.21 -1.29 -10.28
CA ARG A 201 -0.11 -0.29 -10.40
C ARG A 201 -0.19 0.78 -9.31
N GLY A 202 -1.39 1.30 -9.07
CA GLY A 202 -1.65 2.28 -8.02
C GLY A 202 -1.32 1.77 -6.63
N THR A 203 -1.60 0.50 -6.32
CA THR A 203 -1.21 -0.09 -5.04
C THR A 203 0.31 -0.22 -4.88
N THR A 204 1.05 -0.49 -5.97
CA THR A 204 2.51 -0.46 -5.98
C THR A 204 3.05 0.95 -5.70
N ALA A 205 2.51 1.96 -6.37
CA ALA A 205 2.86 3.36 -6.11
C ALA A 205 2.54 3.77 -4.67
N LEU A 206 1.40 3.31 -4.13
CA LEU A 206 0.92 3.69 -2.81
C LEU A 206 1.80 3.14 -1.69
N TYR A 207 2.22 1.87 -1.74
CA TYR A 207 3.11 1.35 -0.68
C TYR A 207 4.50 2.00 -0.77
N LEU A 208 5.01 2.25 -1.99
CA LEU A 208 6.26 2.98 -2.16
C LEU A 208 6.15 4.37 -1.56
N ALA A 209 5.08 5.12 -1.87
CA ALA A 209 4.83 6.44 -1.31
C ALA A 209 4.78 6.39 0.23
N THR A 210 4.05 5.41 0.79
CA THR A 210 3.89 5.20 2.23
C THR A 210 5.23 5.06 2.93
N LEU A 211 6.11 4.22 2.37
CA LEU A 211 7.40 3.80 2.95
C LEU A 211 8.60 4.52 2.35
N TRP A 212 8.37 5.64 1.67
CA TRP A 212 9.44 6.33 0.93
C TRP A 212 10.45 7.03 1.84
N ASP A 213 11.73 6.75 1.62
CA ASP A 213 12.85 7.55 2.11
C ASP A 213 13.22 8.60 1.04
N TYR A 214 12.94 9.88 1.33
CA TYR A 214 13.23 10.98 0.41
C TYR A 214 14.73 11.22 0.18
N GLY A 215 15.59 10.88 1.15
CA GLY A 215 17.03 11.03 1.01
C GLY A 215 17.61 9.98 0.06
N ALA A 216 17.12 8.75 0.16
CA ALA A 216 17.52 7.64 -0.71
C ALA A 216 16.77 7.60 -2.05
N LYS A 217 15.62 8.27 -2.15
CA LYS A 217 14.68 8.19 -3.28
C LYS A 217 14.26 6.75 -3.58
N ALA A 218 13.98 5.99 -2.53
CA ALA A 218 13.58 4.59 -2.58
C ALA A 218 12.92 4.18 -1.25
N ALA A 219 12.32 3.00 -1.18
CA ALA A 219 11.76 2.47 0.06
C ALA A 219 12.76 1.49 0.72
N PRO A 220 13.17 1.66 1.99
CA PRO A 220 14.01 0.69 2.69
C PRO A 220 13.40 -0.71 2.69
N LYS A 221 14.18 -1.73 2.34
CA LYS A 221 13.72 -3.13 2.25
C LYS A 221 13.15 -3.64 3.57
N ALA A 222 13.77 -3.31 4.69
CA ALA A 222 13.29 -3.67 6.03
C ALA A 222 11.88 -3.09 6.33
N TRP A 223 11.59 -1.88 5.82
CA TRP A 223 10.28 -1.27 5.99
C TRP A 223 9.22 -1.98 5.16
N VAL A 224 9.55 -2.30 3.90
CA VAL A 224 8.65 -3.03 2.99
C VAL A 224 8.33 -4.41 3.56
N ASP A 225 9.35 -5.17 4.01
CA ASP A 225 9.15 -6.51 4.55
C ASP A 225 8.25 -6.50 5.79
N THR A 226 8.55 -5.62 6.76
CA THR A 226 7.74 -5.43 7.98
C THR A 226 6.29 -5.06 7.65
N PHE A 227 6.09 -4.12 6.74
CA PHE A 227 4.77 -3.61 6.39
C PHE A 227 3.86 -4.68 5.77
N PHE A 228 4.40 -5.56 4.94
CA PHE A 228 3.60 -6.63 4.31
C PHE A 228 3.45 -7.87 5.18
N THR A 229 4.51 -8.29 5.89
CA THR A 229 4.51 -9.55 6.63
C THR A 229 3.93 -9.45 8.04
N GLU A 230 4.07 -8.30 8.68
CA GLU A 230 3.57 -8.07 10.05
C GLU A 230 2.36 -7.13 10.07
N GLU A 231 2.08 -6.45 8.96
CA GLU A 231 1.11 -5.35 8.90
C GLU A 231 1.34 -4.39 10.07
N ARG A 232 2.59 -3.92 10.14
CA ARG A 232 3.12 -3.03 11.16
C ARG A 232 3.76 -1.84 10.47
N ILE A 233 3.53 -0.64 11.00
CA ILE A 233 4.27 0.54 10.58
C ILE A 233 5.71 0.37 11.09
N PRO A 234 6.73 0.48 10.24
CA PRO A 234 8.09 0.06 10.58
C PRO A 234 8.85 1.08 11.48
N TYR A 235 8.19 1.59 12.52
CA TYR A 235 8.77 2.56 13.46
C TYR A 235 10.05 2.02 14.10
N LEU A 236 10.08 0.74 14.48
CA LEU A 236 11.24 0.11 15.11
C LEU A 236 12.44 0.00 14.15
N GLU A 237 12.16 -0.14 12.87
CA GLU A 237 13.13 -0.16 11.77
C GLU A 237 13.56 1.25 11.33
N GLY A 238 13.14 2.29 12.06
CA GLY A 238 13.54 3.67 11.83
C GLY A 238 12.61 4.47 10.93
N TYR A 239 11.41 3.96 10.62
CA TYR A 239 10.39 4.77 9.95
C TYR A 239 10.03 5.97 10.81
N THR A 240 10.22 7.15 10.23
CA THR A 240 9.68 8.40 10.77
C THR A 240 8.69 8.94 9.77
N THR A 241 7.55 9.47 10.23
CA THR A 241 6.55 10.08 9.35
C THR A 241 7.23 11.14 8.47
N PRO A 242 7.36 10.90 7.15
CA PRO A 242 8.17 11.74 6.27
C PRO A 242 7.54 13.12 6.05
N LYS A 243 8.15 13.94 5.17
CA LYS A 243 7.46 15.10 4.58
C LYS A 243 6.06 14.71 4.08
N HIS A 244 5.12 15.66 4.13
CA HIS A 244 3.75 15.50 3.65
C HIS A 244 3.70 14.77 2.30
N LYS A 245 2.90 13.70 2.24
CA LYS A 245 2.71 12.87 1.05
C LYS A 245 1.39 13.27 0.40
N ASN A 246 1.46 13.82 -0.80
CA ASN A 246 0.29 14.33 -1.52
C ASN A 246 -0.05 13.47 -2.74
N THR A 247 -1.17 13.80 -3.40
CA THR A 247 -1.63 13.07 -4.59
C THR A 247 -0.63 13.15 -5.73
N ASP A 248 0.04 14.30 -5.88
CA ASP A 248 1.04 14.51 -6.93
C ASP A 248 2.21 13.54 -6.78
N PHE A 249 2.72 13.35 -5.57
CA PHE A 249 3.83 12.42 -5.34
C PHE A 249 3.43 10.96 -5.60
N ILE A 250 2.21 10.55 -5.20
CA ILE A 250 1.70 9.21 -5.51
C ILE A 250 1.53 9.06 -7.03
N HIS A 251 1.09 10.11 -7.71
CA HIS A 251 0.94 10.13 -9.16
C HIS A 251 2.28 9.99 -9.89
N GLU A 252 3.31 10.73 -9.47
CA GLU A 252 4.66 10.63 -10.03
C GLU A 252 5.19 9.20 -9.96
N LEU A 253 5.02 8.52 -8.81
CA LEU A 253 5.40 7.12 -8.66
C LEU A 253 4.56 6.20 -9.56
N PHE A 254 3.26 6.45 -9.67
CA PHE A 254 2.38 5.70 -10.56
C PHE A 254 2.83 5.80 -12.03
N VAL A 255 3.08 7.02 -12.52
CA VAL A 255 3.54 7.26 -13.89
C VAL A 255 4.89 6.60 -14.14
N ALA A 256 5.84 6.72 -13.20
CA ALA A 256 7.14 6.08 -13.32
C ALA A 256 7.03 4.54 -13.39
N ILE A 257 6.15 3.93 -12.60
CA ILE A 257 5.87 2.48 -12.69
C ILE A 257 5.24 2.16 -14.04
N GLU A 258 4.25 2.93 -14.49
CA GLU A 258 3.56 2.73 -15.76
C GLU A 258 4.51 2.77 -16.96
N GLU A 259 5.43 3.74 -17.00
CA GLU A 259 6.46 3.86 -18.04
C GLU A 259 7.39 2.63 -18.09
N LEU A 260 7.70 2.05 -16.93
CA LEU A 260 8.60 0.89 -16.83
C LEU A 260 7.92 -0.43 -17.20
N VAL A 261 6.62 -0.58 -16.95
CA VAL A 261 5.87 -1.81 -17.22
C VAL A 261 5.17 -1.80 -18.59
N GLY A 262 5.02 -0.62 -19.21
CA GLY A 262 4.40 -0.45 -20.51
C GLY A 262 2.87 -0.29 -20.47
N PHE A 263 2.34 0.30 -21.54
CA PHE A 263 0.91 0.37 -21.84
C PHE A 263 0.53 -0.82 -22.72
N ASP A 264 0.02 -1.88 -22.13
CA ASP A 264 -0.80 -2.85 -22.85
C ASP A 264 -2.28 -2.47 -22.76
#